data_AF-A0ABD1V146-F1
#
_entry.id   AF-A0ABD1V146-F1
#
_cell.length_a   1.000
_cell.length_b   1.000
_cell.length_c   1.000
_cell.angle_alpha   90.00
_cell.angle_beta   90.00
_cell.angle_gamma   90.00
#
_symmetry.space_group_name_H-M   'P 1'
#
loop_
_entity.id
_entity.type
_entity.pdbx_description
1 polymer ?
#
loop_
_entity_poly.entity_id
_entity_poly.type
_entity_poly.pdbx_seq_one_letter_code
_entity_poly.pdbx_strand_id
1 'polypeptide(L)'
;MKTKPRDTYDLDGGDDIPFDNDLYGNGNLSDDVEDYNINLMRNDKCSRTSQVGVLGENTSGETPSYFRDGVVIGPNSTELFSLAGRLGRDANLLPFHFLKWPLVDIEYKNRVMMEIKQHFDFSYECNKHVLKQLNAPWKDEKRDMKREYFTPFATREERIANRPDKVPEDQ
;
A
#
# COMPACT_ATOMS: atom_id res chain seq x y z
N MET A 1 43.01 -10.23 -19.60
CA MET A 1 41.57 -10.57 -19.72
C MET A 1 41.42 -12.04 -19.43
N LYS A 2 40.91 -12.41 -18.25
CA LYS A 2 40.61 -13.81 -17.90
C LYS A 2 39.11 -13.91 -17.68
N THR A 3 38.43 -14.54 -18.63
CA THR A 3 37.06 -15.00 -18.52
C THR A 3 36.99 -16.08 -17.45
N LYS A 4 36.11 -15.93 -16.46
CA LYS A 4 35.81 -17.00 -15.50
C LYS A 4 34.78 -17.97 -16.11
N PRO A 5 34.89 -19.28 -15.81
CA PRO A 5 34.05 -20.31 -16.40
C PRO A 5 32.62 -20.27 -15.86
N ARG A 6 31.71 -20.77 -16.69
CA ARG A 6 30.27 -20.90 -16.44
C ARG A 6 30.04 -22.21 -15.70
N ASP A 7 30.10 -22.17 -14.38
CA ASP A 7 29.81 -23.35 -13.56
C ASP A 7 28.29 -23.48 -13.38
N THR A 8 27.81 -24.68 -13.67
CA THR A 8 26.44 -25.17 -13.56
C THR A 8 26.03 -25.23 -12.10
N TYR A 9 24.87 -24.64 -11.75
CA TYR A 9 24.34 -24.71 -10.39
C TYR A 9 23.63 -26.05 -10.16
N ASP A 10 24.15 -26.78 -9.18
CA ASP A 10 23.49 -27.93 -8.55
C ASP A 10 22.21 -27.46 -7.85
N LEU A 11 21.10 -28.12 -8.18
CA LEU A 11 19.80 -27.95 -7.56
C LEU A 11 19.77 -28.77 -6.26
N ASP A 12 19.98 -28.11 -5.13
CA ASP A 12 19.70 -28.69 -3.81
C ASP A 12 18.60 -27.87 -3.12
N GLY A 13 17.64 -28.59 -2.54
CA GLY A 13 16.27 -28.14 -2.34
C GLY A 13 16.08 -27.03 -1.30
N GLY A 14 15.38 -25.99 -1.73
CA GLY A 14 14.63 -25.04 -0.94
C GLY A 14 13.66 -24.38 -1.90
N ASP A 15 12.39 -24.22 -1.52
CA ASP A 15 11.34 -23.65 -2.37
C ASP A 15 11.72 -22.23 -2.85
N ASP A 16 12.47 -22.16 -3.95
CA ASP A 16 12.66 -20.98 -4.76
C ASP A 16 11.32 -20.68 -5.40
N ILE A 17 10.47 -19.96 -4.66
CA ILE A 17 9.29 -19.34 -5.25
C ILE A 17 9.83 -18.46 -6.38
N PRO A 18 9.53 -18.76 -7.65
CA PRO A 18 9.94 -17.91 -8.75
C PRO A 18 9.11 -16.62 -8.60
N PHE A 19 9.67 -15.60 -7.94
CA PHE A 19 8.98 -14.33 -7.76
C PHE A 19 9.15 -13.50 -9.04
N ASP A 20 8.37 -13.91 -10.03
CA ASP A 20 8.04 -13.33 -11.32
C ASP A 20 8.91 -12.17 -11.81
N ASN A 21 9.53 -12.50 -12.95
CA ASN A 21 10.30 -11.65 -13.85
C ASN A 21 9.38 -10.73 -14.68
N ASP A 22 8.39 -10.10 -14.05
CA ASP A 22 7.53 -9.12 -14.71
C ASP A 22 8.15 -7.72 -14.58
N LEU A 23 9.01 -7.46 -15.56
CA LEU A 23 9.26 -6.16 -16.19
C LEU A 23 8.15 -5.13 -15.93
N TYR A 24 8.38 -4.18 -15.02
CA TYR A 24 7.66 -2.90 -15.04
C TYR A 24 8.66 -1.78 -15.24
N GLY A 25 8.99 -1.58 -16.51
CA GLY A 25 9.55 -0.34 -17.00
C GLY A 25 8.62 0.83 -16.69
N ASN A 26 9.22 2.00 -16.50
CA ASN A 26 8.53 3.27 -16.35
C ASN A 26 7.45 3.45 -17.44
N GLY A 27 6.18 3.49 -17.05
CA GLY A 27 5.10 3.82 -17.98
C GLY A 27 3.70 3.52 -17.44
N ASN A 28 3.04 4.58 -16.98
CA ASN A 28 1.58 4.75 -16.86
C ASN A 28 0.75 3.81 -15.96
N LEU A 29 0.02 4.47 -15.06
CA LEU A 29 -1.27 4.07 -14.52
C LEU A 29 -2.20 3.50 -15.62
N SER A 30 -2.21 2.18 -15.79
CA SER A 30 -3.37 1.39 -16.24
C SER A 30 -2.91 -0.05 -16.31
N ASP A 31 -3.34 -0.88 -15.35
CA ASP A 31 -3.55 -2.30 -15.64
C ASP A 31 -4.59 -2.84 -14.67
N ASP A 32 -5.74 -3.07 -15.28
CA ASP A 32 -7.03 -3.45 -14.75
C ASP A 32 -7.02 -4.91 -14.25
N VAL A 33 -6.96 -5.12 -12.93
CA VAL A 33 -7.55 -6.31 -12.27
C VAL A 33 -8.02 -5.91 -10.86
N GLU A 34 -9.09 -5.11 -10.78
CA GLU A 34 -9.70 -4.65 -9.51
C GLU A 34 -10.66 -5.69 -8.87
N ASP A 35 -10.81 -6.91 -9.39
CA ASP A 35 -12.12 -7.57 -9.26
C ASP A 35 -12.29 -8.79 -8.33
N TYR A 36 -11.34 -9.12 -7.46
CA TYR A 36 -11.55 -10.22 -6.50
C TYR A 36 -11.12 -9.82 -5.09
N ASN A 37 -11.93 -8.94 -4.48
CA ASN A 37 -12.28 -8.91 -3.04
C ASN A 37 -13.20 -7.72 -2.67
N ILE A 38 -13.65 -6.93 -3.65
CA ILE A 38 -14.69 -5.88 -3.48
C ILE A 38 -16.11 -6.49 -3.37
N ASN A 39 -16.25 -7.80 -3.59
CA ASN A 39 -17.55 -8.46 -3.60
C ASN A 39 -18.27 -8.52 -2.23
N LEU A 40 -17.61 -8.17 -1.12
CA LEU A 40 -18.24 -8.00 0.20
C LEU A 40 -18.73 -6.56 0.47
N MET A 41 -18.50 -5.59 -0.43
CA MET A 41 -18.97 -4.20 -0.33
C MET A 41 -19.74 -3.76 -1.58
N ARG A 42 -20.60 -4.65 -2.09
CA ARG A 42 -21.40 -4.38 -3.29
C ARG A 42 -22.40 -3.25 -3.03
N ASN A 43 -22.21 -2.17 -3.78
CA ASN A 43 -23.21 -1.20 -4.26
C ASN A 43 -23.55 0.07 -3.47
N ASP A 44 -22.88 0.36 -2.36
CA ASP A 44 -23.01 1.70 -1.76
C ASP A 44 -21.99 2.64 -2.40
N LYS A 45 -22.45 3.43 -3.37
CA LYS A 45 -21.67 4.57 -3.88
C LYS A 45 -21.59 5.57 -2.73
N CYS A 46 -20.38 5.81 -2.21
CA CYS A 46 -20.11 6.93 -1.31
C CYS A 46 -20.86 8.16 -1.84
N SER A 47 -21.83 8.62 -1.06
CA SER A 47 -22.71 9.71 -1.50
C SER A 47 -21.86 10.90 -1.98
N ARG A 48 -22.29 11.53 -3.08
CA ARG A 48 -21.65 12.74 -3.63
C ARG A 48 -21.59 13.91 -2.65
N THR A 49 -22.27 13.79 -1.51
CA THR A 49 -22.37 14.79 -0.45
C THR A 49 -21.78 14.30 0.88
N SER A 50 -21.14 13.13 0.92
CA SER A 50 -20.51 12.63 2.15
C SER A 50 -19.40 13.58 2.58
N GLN A 51 -19.60 14.23 3.73
CA GLN A 51 -18.63 15.16 4.30
C GLN A 51 -17.44 14.39 4.91
N VAL A 52 -16.31 15.08 4.97
CA VAL A 52 -15.09 14.67 5.66
C VAL A 52 -14.79 15.73 6.71
N GLY A 53 -15.08 15.41 7.97
CA GLY A 53 -14.72 16.23 9.12
C GLY A 53 -13.32 15.88 9.61
N VAL A 54 -12.60 16.87 10.15
CA VAL A 54 -11.42 16.63 11.01
C VAL A 54 -11.93 16.55 12.45
N LEU A 55 -11.56 15.49 13.16
CA LEU A 55 -11.96 15.31 14.55
C LEU A 55 -11.16 16.26 15.44
N GLY A 56 -11.86 17.08 16.23
CA GLY A 56 -11.24 18.02 17.18
C GLY A 56 -11.07 19.45 16.65
N GLU A 57 -11.49 19.74 15.42
CA GLU A 57 -11.51 21.10 14.86
C GLU A 57 -12.92 21.65 14.73
N ASN A 58 -13.11 22.90 15.15
CA ASN A 58 -14.36 23.64 15.00
C ASN A 58 -14.44 24.16 13.55
N THR A 59 -15.11 23.41 12.66
CA THR A 59 -15.32 23.79 11.24
C THR A 59 -16.32 24.94 11.04
N SER A 60 -16.58 25.75 12.07
CA SER A 60 -17.56 26.83 12.05
C SER A 60 -17.06 27.98 11.18
N GLY A 61 -17.35 27.91 9.88
CA GLY A 61 -17.08 28.98 8.90
C GLY A 61 -16.26 28.56 7.69
N GLU A 62 -15.64 27.39 7.69
CA GLU A 62 -14.86 26.88 6.56
C GLU A 62 -15.73 26.01 5.63
N THR A 63 -15.37 25.98 4.35
CA THR A 63 -16.05 25.11 3.38
C THR A 63 -15.80 23.65 3.77
N PRO A 64 -16.86 22.83 3.97
CA PRO A 64 -16.69 21.45 4.41
C PRO A 64 -15.96 20.66 3.32
N SER A 65 -15.06 19.77 3.72
CA SER A 65 -14.50 18.79 2.79
C SER A 65 -15.53 17.71 2.51
N TYR A 66 -15.58 17.19 1.29
CA TYR A 66 -16.54 16.14 0.90
C TYR A 66 -15.96 15.21 -0.16
N PHE A 67 -16.51 14.00 -0.24
CA PHE A 67 -16.20 13.07 -1.31
C PHE A 67 -17.00 13.42 -2.58
N ARG A 68 -16.29 13.61 -3.69
CA ARG A 68 -16.85 13.70 -5.04
C ARG A 68 -16.19 12.66 -5.91
N ASP A 69 -16.98 11.76 -6.48
CA ASP A 69 -16.52 10.68 -7.36
C ASP A 69 -15.36 9.86 -6.75
N GLY A 70 -15.36 9.70 -5.42
CA GLY A 70 -14.34 8.96 -4.69
C GLY A 70 -13.06 9.74 -4.37
N VAL A 71 -13.04 11.05 -4.61
CA VAL A 71 -11.93 11.93 -4.26
C VAL A 71 -12.40 12.93 -3.22
N VAL A 72 -11.60 13.18 -2.19
CA VAL A 72 -11.90 14.21 -1.19
C VAL A 72 -11.55 15.57 -1.77
N ILE A 73 -12.51 16.48 -1.75
CA ILE A 73 -12.36 17.87 -2.20
C ILE A 73 -12.59 18.77 -1.00
N GLY A 74 -11.64 19.66 -0.73
CA GLY A 74 -11.73 20.64 0.34
C GLY A 74 -10.40 20.81 1.10
N PRO A 75 -10.37 21.69 2.11
CA PRO A 75 -9.16 21.99 2.89
C PRO A 75 -8.54 20.76 3.54
N ASN A 76 -9.35 19.78 3.95
CA ASN A 76 -8.90 18.59 4.70
C ASN A 76 -8.40 17.47 3.78
N SER A 77 -8.53 17.64 2.45
CA SER A 77 -8.13 16.61 1.48
C SER A 77 -6.63 16.33 1.53
N THR A 78 -5.81 17.38 1.56
CA THR A 78 -4.35 17.28 1.63
C THR A 78 -3.91 16.51 2.86
N GLU A 79 -4.45 16.84 4.03
CA GLU A 79 -4.08 16.19 5.28
C GLU A 79 -4.47 14.71 5.30
N LEU A 80 -5.67 14.38 4.81
CA LEU A 80 -6.10 12.99 4.66
C LEU A 80 -5.16 12.21 3.73
N PHE A 81 -4.79 12.78 2.58
CA PHE A 81 -3.87 12.14 1.64
C PHE A 81 -2.45 12.03 2.21
N SER A 82 -1.98 13.02 2.98
CA SER A 82 -0.70 12.96 3.67
C SER A 82 -0.68 11.86 4.73
N LEU A 83 -1.74 11.75 5.54
CA LEU A 83 -1.88 10.69 6.54
C LEU A 83 -1.95 9.32 5.86
N ALA A 84 -2.83 9.14 4.86
CA ALA A 84 -2.91 7.92 4.09
C ALA A 84 -1.56 7.56 3.45
N GLY A 85 -0.86 8.54 2.88
CA GLY A 85 0.46 8.35 2.32
C GLY A 85 1.48 7.88 3.35
N ARG A 86 1.45 8.41 4.57
CA ARG A 86 2.34 7.99 5.66
C ARG A 86 2.03 6.55 6.10
N LEU A 87 0.76 6.24 6.34
CA LEU A 87 0.32 4.91 6.78
C LEU A 87 0.54 3.85 5.69
N GLY A 88 0.37 4.22 4.42
CA GLY A 88 0.64 3.37 3.25
C GLY A 88 2.08 2.85 3.18
N ARG A 89 3.04 3.64 3.69
CA ARG A 89 4.48 3.33 3.69
C ARG A 89 4.95 2.64 4.97
N ASP A 90 4.08 2.47 5.96
CA ASP A 90 4.46 1.85 7.23
C ASP A 90 4.35 0.32 7.13
N ALA A 91 5.51 -0.35 7.08
CA ALA A 91 5.60 -1.81 6.99
C ALA A 91 5.03 -2.54 8.23
N ASN A 92 4.94 -1.86 9.38
CA ASN A 92 4.35 -2.42 10.60
C ASN A 92 2.82 -2.49 10.51
N LEU A 93 2.22 -1.52 9.81
CA LEU A 93 0.78 -1.44 9.61
C LEU A 93 0.33 -2.17 8.35
N LEU A 94 1.15 -2.12 7.29
CA LEU A 94 0.86 -2.75 6.01
C LEU A 94 2.04 -3.63 5.57
N PRO A 95 1.93 -4.94 5.75
CA PRO A 95 2.98 -5.88 5.37
C PRO A 95 3.37 -5.82 3.89
N PHE A 96 4.67 -5.95 3.62
CA PHE A 96 5.20 -5.96 2.25
C PHE A 96 5.37 -7.38 1.66
N HIS A 97 5.22 -8.43 2.47
CA HIS A 97 5.32 -9.83 2.01
C HIS A 97 4.16 -10.24 1.08
N PHE A 98 2.98 -9.60 1.18
CA PHE A 98 1.87 -9.87 0.28
C PHE A 98 2.20 -9.47 -1.16
N LEU A 99 2.01 -10.37 -2.12
CA LEU A 99 2.32 -10.11 -3.53
C LEU A 99 1.56 -8.91 -4.10
N LYS A 100 0.23 -8.85 -3.89
CA LYS A 100 -0.66 -7.83 -4.46
C LYS A 100 -1.54 -7.20 -3.38
N TRP A 101 -1.94 -5.94 -3.58
CA TRP A 101 -2.83 -5.21 -2.65
C TRP A 101 -4.17 -5.92 -2.35
N PRO A 102 -4.85 -6.57 -3.31
CA PRO A 102 -6.07 -7.33 -3.01
C PRO A 102 -5.85 -8.50 -2.05
N LEU A 103 -4.64 -9.03 -1.98
CA LEU A 103 -4.25 -10.16 -1.12
C LEU A 103 -3.88 -9.73 0.31
N VAL A 104 -3.63 -8.43 0.54
CA VAL A 104 -3.41 -7.92 1.90
C VAL A 104 -4.66 -8.17 2.73
N ASP A 105 -4.49 -8.85 3.87
CA ASP A 105 -5.63 -9.23 4.71
C ASP A 105 -6.46 -8.03 5.14
N ILE A 106 -7.74 -8.29 5.31
CA ILE A 106 -8.70 -7.26 5.72
C ILE A 106 -8.36 -6.70 7.11
N GLU A 107 -7.70 -7.46 7.98
CA GLU A 107 -7.28 -7.01 9.30
C GLU A 107 -6.26 -5.86 9.24
N TYR A 108 -5.28 -5.92 8.33
CA TYR A 108 -4.33 -4.82 8.13
C TYR A 108 -5.03 -3.59 7.55
N LYS A 109 -5.90 -3.80 6.55
CA LYS A 109 -6.72 -2.72 5.96
C LYS A 109 -7.62 -2.04 6.99
N ASN A 110 -8.23 -2.83 7.89
CA ASN A 110 -9.08 -2.33 8.96
C ASN A 110 -8.28 -1.57 10.02
N ARG A 111 -7.11 -2.05 10.42
CA ARG A 111 -6.22 -1.33 11.34
C ARG A 111 -5.87 0.06 10.82
N VAL A 112 -5.40 0.14 9.57
CA VAL A 112 -5.09 1.43 8.94
C VAL A 112 -6.34 2.32 8.81
N MET A 113 -7.49 1.75 8.49
CA MET A 113 -8.74 2.50 8.43
C MET A 113 -9.14 3.06 9.81
N MET A 114 -8.94 2.31 10.89
CA MET A 114 -9.18 2.78 12.25
C MET A 114 -8.28 3.95 12.61
N GLU A 115 -6.98 3.87 12.28
CA GLU A 115 -6.04 4.99 12.47
C GLU A 115 -6.49 6.24 11.73
N ILE A 116 -6.92 6.12 10.47
CA ILE A 116 -7.46 7.26 9.71
C ILE A 116 -8.72 7.82 10.38
N LYS A 117 -9.61 6.95 10.88
CA LYS A 117 -10.86 7.36 11.55
C LYS A 117 -10.66 7.95 12.96
N GLN A 118 -9.46 7.87 13.53
CA GLN A 118 -9.12 8.62 14.75
C GLN A 118 -8.92 10.12 14.46
N HIS A 119 -8.56 10.46 13.22
CA HIS A 119 -8.30 11.85 12.80
C HIS A 119 -9.44 12.44 11.96
N PHE A 120 -10.15 11.60 11.20
CA PHE A 120 -11.17 12.05 10.26
C PHE A 120 -12.50 11.34 10.48
N ASP A 121 -13.60 12.08 10.38
CA ASP A 121 -14.95 11.53 10.35
C ASP A 121 -15.48 11.49 8.92
N PHE A 122 -15.83 10.29 8.45
CA PHE A 122 -16.49 10.08 7.16
C PHE A 122 -17.27 8.76 7.12
N SER A 123 -18.25 8.72 6.23
CA SER A 123 -19.14 7.57 6.03
C SER A 123 -18.38 6.30 5.65
N TYR A 124 -18.85 5.16 6.16
CA TYR A 124 -18.31 3.83 5.85
C TYR A 124 -18.27 3.54 4.33
N GLU A 125 -19.22 4.04 3.57
CA GLU A 125 -19.29 3.88 2.10
C GLU A 125 -18.06 4.44 1.38
N CYS A 126 -17.38 5.41 2.02
CA CYS A 126 -16.21 6.09 1.48
C CYS A 126 -14.89 5.38 1.86
N ASN A 127 -14.93 4.37 2.72
CA ASN A 127 -13.76 3.57 3.12
C ASN A 127 -13.02 3.00 1.90
N LYS A 128 -13.75 2.51 0.89
CA LYS A 128 -13.16 1.94 -0.33
C LYS A 128 -12.29 2.96 -1.09
N HIS A 129 -12.70 4.23 -1.07
CA HIS A 129 -11.99 5.30 -1.74
C HIS A 129 -10.71 5.66 -0.99
N VAL A 130 -10.78 5.73 0.34
CA VAL A 130 -9.60 5.95 1.18
C VAL A 130 -8.61 4.78 1.07
N LEU A 131 -9.09 3.52 1.06
CA LEU A 131 -8.23 2.35 0.82
C LEU A 131 -7.57 2.35 -0.56
N LYS A 132 -8.24 2.88 -1.59
CA LYS A 132 -7.65 3.02 -2.92
C LYS A 132 -6.47 4.00 -2.91
N GLN A 133 -6.52 5.04 -2.10
CA GLN A 133 -5.44 6.01 -1.95
C GLN A 133 -4.22 5.44 -1.22
N LEU A 134 -4.41 4.44 -0.35
CA LEU A 134 -3.33 3.73 0.35
C LEU A 134 -2.53 2.79 -0.57
N ASN A 135 -3.15 2.29 -1.63
CA ASN A 135 -2.55 1.30 -2.53
C ASN A 135 -1.28 1.81 -3.24
N ALA A 136 -1.30 3.05 -3.75
CA ALA A 136 -0.16 3.60 -4.47
C ALA A 136 1.08 3.80 -3.57
N PRO A 137 0.98 4.49 -2.42
CA PRO A 137 2.09 4.60 -1.48
C PRO A 137 2.64 3.24 -1.00
N TRP A 138 1.76 2.26 -0.76
CA TRP A 138 2.18 0.91 -0.36
C TRP A 138 2.98 0.20 -1.46
N LYS A 139 2.52 0.29 -2.72
CA LYS A 139 3.25 -0.28 -3.86
C LYS A 139 4.60 0.38 -4.07
N ASP A 140 4.65 1.70 -3.98
CA ASP A 140 5.89 2.47 -4.15
C ASP A 140 6.91 2.13 -3.07
N GLU A 141 6.52 2.10 -1.79
CA GLU A 141 7.42 1.75 -0.70
C GLU A 141 7.92 0.31 -0.82
N LYS A 142 7.01 -0.63 -1.11
CA LYS A 142 7.38 -2.03 -1.34
C LYS A 142 8.40 -2.16 -2.48
N ARG A 143 8.21 -1.42 -3.59
CA ARG A 143 9.16 -1.40 -4.71
C ARG A 143 10.51 -0.86 -4.27
N ASP A 144 10.50 0.24 -3.55
CA ASP A 144 11.71 0.92 -3.10
C ASP A 144 12.49 0.04 -2.11
N MET A 145 11.81 -0.60 -1.17
CA MET A 145 12.39 -1.59 -0.24
C MET A 145 13.02 -2.77 -0.98
N LYS A 146 12.34 -3.32 -2.01
CA LYS A 146 12.93 -4.39 -2.82
C LYS A 146 14.20 -3.94 -3.55
N ARG A 147 14.16 -2.76 -4.17
CA ARG A 147 15.30 -2.22 -4.92
C ARG A 147 16.51 -2.00 -4.02
N GLU A 148 16.30 -1.52 -2.80
CA GLU A 148 17.38 -1.12 -1.89
C GLU A 148 17.91 -2.27 -1.03
N TYR A 149 17.03 -3.17 -0.57
CA TYR A 149 17.38 -4.17 0.44
C TYR A 149 17.28 -5.63 -0.04
N PHE A 150 16.73 -5.87 -1.23
CA PHE A 150 16.61 -7.23 -1.77
C PHE A 150 17.49 -7.44 -3.00
N THR A 151 17.30 -6.61 -4.03
CA THR A 151 18.03 -6.72 -5.32
C THR A 151 19.55 -6.68 -5.19
N PRO A 152 20.16 -5.89 -4.28
CA PRO A 152 21.62 -5.82 -4.21
C PRO A 152 22.29 -7.07 -3.62
N PHE A 153 21.54 -7.90 -2.89
CA PHE A 153 22.09 -9.04 -2.15
C PHE A 153 21.68 -10.35 -2.81
N ALA A 154 22.68 -11.18 -3.14
CA ALA A 154 22.46 -12.44 -3.83
C ALA A 154 21.98 -13.54 -2.88
N THR A 155 22.53 -13.55 -1.65
CA THR A 155 22.23 -14.59 -0.66
C THR A 155 21.14 -14.15 0.32
N ARG A 156 20.46 -15.13 0.91
CA ARG A 156 19.41 -14.88 1.91
C ARG A 156 20.02 -14.30 3.20
N GLU A 157 21.19 -14.79 3.57
CA GLU A 157 21.93 -14.38 4.76
C GLU A 157 22.31 -12.89 4.69
N GLU A 158 22.78 -12.43 3.54
CA GLU A 158 23.09 -11.01 3.32
C GLU A 158 21.85 -10.12 3.38
N ARG A 159 20.69 -10.59 2.87
CA ARG A 159 19.42 -9.85 2.95
C ARG A 159 18.93 -9.70 4.38
N ILE A 160 19.05 -10.76 5.18
CA ILE A 160 18.69 -10.72 6.61
C ILE A 160 19.63 -9.79 7.38
N ALA A 161 20.93 -9.84 7.09
CA ALA A 161 21.93 -9.00 7.73
C ALA A 161 21.77 -7.50 7.38
N ASN A 162 21.27 -7.18 6.19
CA ASN A 162 21.06 -5.80 5.72
C ASN A 162 19.58 -5.39 5.75
N ARG A 163 18.76 -6.03 6.59
CA ARG A 163 17.35 -5.73 6.71
C ARG A 163 17.14 -4.30 7.25
N PRO A 164 16.25 -3.50 6.66
CA PRO A 164 15.92 -2.18 7.18
C PRO A 164 15.16 -2.29 8.51
N ASP A 165 15.53 -1.44 9.48
CA ASP A 165 14.92 -1.40 10.83
C ASP A 165 13.40 -1.17 10.82
N LYS A 166 12.87 -0.58 9.73
CA LYS A 166 11.46 -0.19 9.59
C LYS A 166 10.53 -1.34 9.23
N VAL A 167 11.06 -2.43 8.67
CA VAL A 167 10.28 -3.63 8.36
C VAL A 167 10.35 -4.54 9.58
N PRO A 168 9.28 -5.19 10.05
CA PRO A 168 9.37 -6.15 11.15
C PRO A 168 9.96 -7.51 10.70
N GLU A 169 10.45 -8.31 11.66
CA GLU A 169 11.27 -9.53 11.35
C GLU A 169 10.44 -10.69 10.78
N ASP A 170 9.13 -10.64 10.95
CA ASP A 170 8.17 -11.66 10.54
C ASP A 170 7.76 -11.56 9.05
N GLN A 171 8.37 -10.65 8.29
CA GLN A 171 8.02 -10.35 6.88
C GLN A 171 9.13 -10.64 5.87
#